data_AF-A0A956E357-F1
#
_entry.id   AF-A0A956E357-F1
#
_cell.length_a   1.000
_cell.length_b   1.000
_cell.length_c   1.000
_cell.angle_alpha   90.00
_cell.angle_beta   90.00
_cell.angle_gamma   90.00
#
_symmetry.space_group_name_H-M   'P 1'
#
loop_
_entity.id
_entity.type
_entity.pdbx_description
1 polymer ?
#
loop_
_entity_poly.entity_id
_entity_poly.type
_entity_poly.pdbx_seq_one_letter_code
_entity_poly.pdbx_strand_id
1 'polypeptide(L)'
;MASLDLMPLAEVVHPRLRPLFTFGLWSNLYIVGLSAIGARYFSEELLSQQFSVRKFYVLMGWVPAGFLGLVAVYDLRYFWLFLWTGMLGVVGELIVSVAWRLFFAVPIWTYSYRSLLRGYTSELNFFPWAVGAFLFHATAMLYGSEAPRSLPQLQLSEPLILSLLGGSVGLLLWPFAFLRASHRGHFTVWRFMLFCGPIAGVAVALASRYPRYVWLMLLFSVVGFATEYLYGRIMSLFFARGLWEYNHLKIDGGHSSFVTFPLWALGGLYFFFISGWVGL
;
A
#
# COMPACT_ATOMS: atom_id res chain seq x y z
N MET A 1 20.40 8.11 -31.79
CA MET A 1 20.39 7.09 -30.73
C MET A 1 21.23 7.62 -29.59
N ALA A 2 20.60 8.15 -28.54
CA ALA A 2 21.31 8.57 -27.34
C ALA A 2 21.60 7.33 -26.49
N SER A 3 22.86 7.13 -26.11
CA SER A 3 23.26 6.14 -25.14
C SER A 3 22.56 6.46 -23.81
N LEU A 4 21.76 5.52 -23.32
CA LEU A 4 21.32 5.51 -21.93
C LEU A 4 22.56 5.21 -21.08
N ASP A 5 23.32 6.26 -20.74
CA ASP A 5 24.29 6.19 -19.66
C ASP A 5 23.50 5.92 -18.38
N LEU A 6 23.47 4.65 -17.99
CA LEU A 6 22.99 4.22 -16.68
C LEU A 6 23.97 4.80 -15.66
N MET A 7 23.74 6.04 -15.23
CA MET A 7 24.37 6.59 -14.04
C MET A 7 24.21 5.58 -12.91
N PRO A 8 25.27 5.29 -12.14
CA PRO A 8 25.16 4.38 -11.01
C PRO A 8 24.03 4.88 -10.11
N LEU A 9 23.03 4.02 -9.85
CA LEU A 9 21.87 4.33 -8.99
C LEU A 9 22.29 4.95 -7.64
N ALA A 10 23.53 4.71 -7.21
CA ALA A 10 24.16 5.25 -6.02
C ALA A 10 24.41 6.78 -6.04
N GLU A 11 24.52 7.43 -7.20
CA GLU A 11 24.77 8.88 -7.31
C GLU A 11 23.48 9.71 -7.45
N VAL A 12 22.37 9.07 -7.86
CA VAL A 12 21.07 9.72 -8.08
C VAL A 12 20.25 9.85 -6.78
N VAL A 13 20.53 9.02 -5.78
CA VAL A 13 19.83 9.08 -4.49
C VAL A 13 20.45 10.18 -3.62
N HIS A 14 19.72 11.29 -3.47
CA HIS A 14 20.09 12.42 -2.63
C HIS A 14 20.61 11.92 -1.25
N PRO A 15 21.70 12.48 -0.67
CA PRO A 15 22.32 11.97 0.56
C PRO A 15 21.36 11.80 1.75
N ARG A 16 20.29 12.60 1.78
CA ARG A 16 19.22 12.51 2.80
C ARG A 16 18.28 11.30 2.64
N LEU A 17 18.27 10.67 1.47
CA LEU A 17 17.34 9.59 1.09
C LEU A 17 17.98 8.22 1.12
N ARG A 18 19.30 8.17 1.00
CA ARG A 18 20.08 6.95 1.17
C ARG A 18 19.67 6.19 2.44
N PRO A 19 19.54 6.83 3.62
CA PRO A 19 19.16 6.14 4.85
C PRO A 19 17.74 5.55 4.83
N LEU A 20 16.78 6.21 4.18
CA LEU A 20 15.38 5.75 4.10
C LEU A 20 15.20 4.66 3.07
N PHE A 21 15.87 4.79 1.92
CA PHE A 21 15.89 3.74 0.89
C PHE A 21 16.61 2.51 1.43
N THR A 22 17.79 2.69 2.03
CA THR A 22 18.52 1.66 2.75
C THR A 22 17.62 1.06 3.83
N PHE A 23 16.98 1.84 4.70
CA PHE A 23 16.14 1.30 5.75
C PHE A 23 14.90 0.56 5.22
N GLY A 24 14.15 1.10 4.26
CA GLY A 24 12.97 0.44 3.69
C GLY A 24 13.33 -0.83 2.91
N LEU A 25 14.41 -0.79 2.13
CA LEU A 25 14.95 -1.95 1.43
C LEU A 25 15.48 -2.99 2.41
N TRP A 26 16.27 -2.60 3.42
CA TRP A 26 16.77 -3.50 4.45
C TRP A 26 15.63 -4.02 5.31
N SER A 27 14.61 -3.25 5.67
CA SER A 27 13.47 -3.75 6.45
C SER A 27 12.75 -4.86 5.69
N ASN A 28 12.49 -4.67 4.39
CA ASN A 28 11.87 -5.69 3.56
C ASN A 28 12.79 -6.88 3.30
N LEU A 29 14.06 -6.66 2.91
CA LEU A 29 15.04 -7.71 2.66
C LEU A 29 15.44 -8.47 3.93
N TYR A 30 15.46 -7.81 5.09
CA TYR A 30 15.77 -8.39 6.39
C TYR A 30 14.58 -9.19 6.91
N ILE A 31 13.35 -8.70 6.74
CA ILE A 31 12.16 -9.50 7.00
C ILE A 31 12.18 -10.74 6.10
N VAL A 32 12.32 -10.60 4.77
CA VAL A 32 12.42 -11.74 3.83
C VAL A 32 13.60 -12.66 4.17
N GLY A 33 14.77 -12.10 4.46
CA GLY A 33 16.01 -12.82 4.71
C GLY A 33 16.01 -13.59 6.03
N LEU A 34 15.57 -12.96 7.12
CA LEU A 34 15.33 -13.65 8.39
C LEU A 34 14.15 -14.61 8.30
N SER A 35 13.19 -14.42 7.39
CA SER A 35 12.16 -15.44 7.11
C SER A 35 12.76 -16.66 6.48
N ALA A 36 13.62 -16.49 5.48
CA ALA A 36 14.26 -17.60 4.80
C ALA A 36 15.28 -18.33 5.71
N ILE A 37 16.06 -17.58 6.50
CA ILE A 37 17.01 -18.12 7.47
C ILE A 37 16.24 -18.73 8.65
N GLY A 38 15.26 -18.01 9.19
CA GLY A 38 14.43 -18.47 10.29
C GLY A 38 13.65 -19.74 9.93
N ALA A 39 13.05 -19.83 8.74
CA ALA A 39 12.40 -21.05 8.28
C ALA A 39 13.35 -22.24 8.13
N ARG A 40 14.65 -21.98 7.93
CA ARG A 40 15.69 -23.01 7.80
C ARG A 40 16.30 -23.44 9.13
N TYR A 41 16.30 -22.56 10.14
CA TYR A 41 17.01 -22.77 11.41
C TYR A 41 16.10 -22.88 12.65
N PHE A 42 14.90 -22.29 12.64
CA PHE A 42 13.92 -22.56 13.68
C PHE A 42 13.29 -23.92 13.40
N SER A 43 13.26 -24.79 14.43
CA SER A 43 12.63 -26.10 14.36
C SER A 43 11.19 -25.98 13.85
N GLU A 44 10.68 -27.04 13.20
CA GLU A 44 9.26 -27.13 12.80
C GLU A 44 8.32 -26.74 13.95
N GLU A 45 8.75 -26.89 15.20
CA GLU A 45 8.06 -26.49 16.41
C GLU A 45 7.73 -24.97 16.49
N LEU A 46 8.63 -24.07 16.03
CA LEU A 46 8.36 -22.63 16.10
C LEU A 46 7.36 -22.17 15.01
N LEU A 47 7.43 -22.82 13.85
CA LEU A 47 6.56 -22.59 12.68
C LEU A 47 5.20 -23.29 12.80
N SER A 48 5.14 -24.41 13.54
CA SER A 48 3.90 -25.16 13.83
C SER A 48 3.09 -24.59 14.99
N GLN A 49 3.69 -23.71 15.81
CA GLN A 49 2.94 -23.03 16.86
C GLN A 49 1.90 -22.10 16.27
N GLN A 50 0.68 -22.16 16.82
CA GLN A 50 -0.44 -21.32 16.42
C GLN A 50 -0.08 -19.83 16.43
N PHE A 51 -0.68 -19.08 15.50
CA PHE A 51 -0.54 -17.63 15.45
C PHE A 51 -0.85 -17.00 16.82
N SER A 52 -0.02 -16.03 17.23
CA SER A 52 -0.37 -15.14 18.32
C SER A 52 -0.01 -13.70 17.97
N VAL A 53 -0.85 -12.78 18.43
CA VAL A 53 -0.66 -11.34 18.26
C VAL A 53 0.69 -10.88 18.84
N ARG A 54 1.13 -11.50 19.95
CA ARG A 54 2.44 -11.23 20.54
C ARG A 54 3.58 -11.59 19.58
N LYS A 55 3.55 -12.78 18.97
CA LYS A 55 4.56 -13.18 17.98
C LYS A 55 4.56 -12.25 16.77
N PHE A 56 3.39 -11.88 16.28
CA PHE A 56 3.27 -10.89 15.21
C PHE A 56 3.98 -9.59 15.57
N TYR A 57 3.71 -9.02 16.74
CA TYR A 57 4.38 -7.79 17.18
C TYR A 57 5.86 -7.97 17.50
N VAL A 58 6.33 -9.15 17.92
CA VAL A 58 7.77 -9.39 18.08
C VAL A 58 8.47 -9.45 16.73
N LEU A 59 7.86 -10.08 15.72
CA LEU A 59 8.44 -10.19 14.38
C LEU A 59 8.36 -8.87 13.61
N MET A 60 7.20 -8.22 13.65
CA MET A 60 6.95 -6.97 12.94
C MET A 60 7.38 -5.73 13.72
N GLY A 61 7.50 -5.80 15.05
CA GLY A 61 7.79 -4.67 15.94
C GLY A 61 9.19 -4.08 15.79
N TRP A 62 10.12 -4.81 15.17
CA TRP A 62 11.41 -4.27 14.75
C TRP A 62 11.27 -3.19 13.69
N VAL A 63 10.21 -3.24 12.87
CA VAL A 63 9.97 -2.22 11.83
C VAL A 63 9.59 -0.87 12.46
N PRO A 64 8.63 -0.79 13.40
CA PRO A 64 8.42 0.39 14.25
C PRO A 64 9.66 0.83 15.03
N ALA A 65 10.46 -0.11 15.56
CA ALA A 65 11.65 0.24 16.35
C ALA A 65 12.75 0.89 15.49
N GLY A 66 13.04 0.31 14.33
CA GLY A 66 13.97 0.90 13.37
C GLY A 66 13.44 2.22 12.80
N PHE A 67 12.11 2.33 12.67
CA PHE A 67 11.45 3.56 12.30
C PHE A 67 11.56 4.67 13.37
N LEU A 68 11.36 4.35 14.65
CA LEU A 68 11.63 5.27 15.75
C LEU A 68 13.11 5.68 15.79
N GLY A 69 14.01 4.77 15.40
CA GLY A 69 15.42 5.08 15.16
C GLY A 69 15.63 6.12 14.06
N LEU A 70 14.93 5.98 12.92
CA LEU A 70 14.96 7.00 11.85
C LEU A 70 14.41 8.35 12.31
N VAL A 71 13.30 8.36 13.06
CA VAL A 71 12.70 9.58 13.64
C VAL A 71 13.68 10.27 14.57
N ALA A 72 14.35 9.51 15.43
CA ALA A 72 15.30 10.06 16.40
C ALA A 72 16.56 10.65 15.74
N VAL A 73 16.94 10.16 14.56
CA VAL A 73 18.20 10.54 13.89
C VAL A 73 18.01 11.59 12.81
N TYR A 74 16.87 11.61 12.09
CA TYR A 74 16.73 12.39 10.85
C TYR A 74 15.70 13.52 10.92
N ASP A 75 14.42 13.20 11.15
CA ASP A 75 13.34 14.18 11.02
C ASP A 75 12.04 13.69 11.65
N LEU A 76 11.45 14.51 12.54
CA LEU A 76 10.18 14.21 13.19
C LEU A 76 9.00 14.13 12.20
N ARG A 77 9.11 14.71 10.99
CA ARG A 77 8.07 14.63 9.96
C ARG A 77 7.80 13.19 9.50
N TYR A 78 8.82 12.32 9.51
CA TYR A 78 8.61 10.91 9.19
C TYR A 78 7.70 10.25 10.24
N PHE A 79 7.80 10.61 11.52
CA PHE A 79 6.91 10.10 12.58
C PHE A 79 5.44 10.38 12.26
N TRP A 80 5.17 11.62 11.85
CA TRP A 80 3.83 12.00 11.44
C TRP A 80 3.38 11.26 10.18
N LEU A 81 4.26 11.06 9.19
CA LEU A 81 3.94 10.24 8.03
C LEU A 81 3.53 8.82 8.43
N PHE A 82 4.30 8.17 9.31
CA PHE A 82 4.01 6.82 9.81
C PHE A 82 2.66 6.74 10.52
N LEU A 83 2.41 7.65 11.49
CA LEU A 83 1.17 7.65 12.24
C LEU A 83 -0.03 7.86 11.32
N TRP A 84 0.01 8.90 10.48
CA TRP A 84 -1.11 9.25 9.61
C TRP A 84 -1.39 8.14 8.60
N THR A 85 -0.37 7.59 7.95
CA THR A 85 -0.57 6.56 6.92
C THR A 85 -0.93 5.20 7.49
N GLY A 86 -0.42 4.84 8.67
CA GLY A 86 -0.87 3.65 9.39
C GLY A 86 -2.37 3.73 9.75
N MET A 87 -2.82 4.87 10.30
CA MET A 87 -4.24 5.08 10.62
C MET A 87 -5.11 5.14 9.36
N LEU A 88 -4.74 6.00 8.41
CA LEU A 88 -5.53 6.24 7.20
C LEU A 88 -5.52 5.04 6.25
N GLY A 89 -4.49 4.20 6.27
CA GLY A 89 -4.47 2.94 5.54
C GLY A 89 -5.53 1.96 6.04
N VAL A 90 -5.62 1.76 7.36
CA VAL A 90 -6.66 0.93 7.99
C VAL A 90 -8.07 1.48 7.70
N VAL A 91 -8.26 2.80 7.82
CA VAL A 91 -9.53 3.45 7.47
C VAL A 91 -9.83 3.33 5.97
N GLY A 92 -8.83 3.45 5.11
CA GLY A 92 -8.95 3.31 3.66
C GLY A 92 -9.39 1.91 3.25
N GLU A 93 -8.80 0.85 3.82
CA GLU A 93 -9.24 -0.53 3.62
C GLU A 93 -10.70 -0.73 4.02
N LEU A 94 -11.11 -0.12 5.14
CA LEU A 94 -12.49 -0.20 5.60
C LEU A 94 -13.44 0.45 4.59
N ILE A 95 -13.12 1.66 4.12
CA ILE A 95 -13.92 2.37 3.10
C ILE A 95 -14.03 1.52 1.83
N VAL A 96 -12.91 0.99 1.34
CA VAL A 96 -12.86 0.11 0.17
C VAL A 96 -13.70 -1.14 0.38
N SER A 97 -13.61 -1.78 1.55
CA SER A 97 -14.39 -2.97 1.88
C SER A 97 -15.88 -2.69 1.93
N VAL A 98 -16.29 -1.55 2.50
CA VAL A 98 -17.69 -1.13 2.53
C VAL A 98 -18.18 -0.84 1.12
N ALA A 99 -17.43 -0.07 0.33
CA ALA A 99 -17.76 0.22 -1.06
C ALA A 99 -17.86 -1.07 -1.90
N TRP A 100 -16.94 -2.02 -1.69
CA TRP A 100 -16.95 -3.32 -2.35
C TRP A 100 -18.23 -4.10 -2.07
N ARG A 101 -18.70 -4.11 -0.81
CA ARG A 101 -19.93 -4.80 -0.39
C ARG A 101 -21.22 -4.22 -0.98
N LEU A 102 -21.13 -3.02 -1.56
CA LEU A 102 -22.21 -2.43 -2.35
C LEU A 102 -22.29 -3.08 -3.75
N PHE A 103 -21.15 -3.47 -4.35
CA PHE A 103 -21.11 -4.11 -5.67
C PHE A 103 -21.20 -5.64 -5.63
N PHE A 104 -20.61 -6.27 -4.60
CA PHE A 104 -20.35 -7.71 -4.57
C PHE A 104 -20.86 -8.37 -3.29
N ALA A 105 -21.41 -9.59 -3.45
CA ALA A 105 -21.90 -10.39 -2.33
C ALA A 105 -20.78 -11.00 -1.47
N VAL A 106 -19.63 -11.29 -2.06
CA VAL A 106 -18.44 -11.87 -1.40
C VAL A 106 -17.43 -10.74 -1.14
N PRO A 107 -16.90 -10.60 0.10
CA PRO A 107 -15.99 -9.50 0.43
C PRO A 107 -14.69 -9.58 -0.39
N ILE A 108 -13.98 -8.47 -0.56
CA ILE A 108 -12.73 -8.42 -1.33
C ILE A 108 -11.64 -9.29 -0.68
N TRP A 109 -11.51 -9.16 0.64
CA TRP A 109 -10.64 -9.92 1.52
C TRP A 109 -11.37 -10.18 2.84
N THR A 110 -10.87 -11.13 3.63
CA THR A 110 -11.36 -11.43 4.98
C THR A 110 -10.18 -11.53 5.94
N TYR A 111 -10.18 -10.71 7.00
CA TYR A 111 -9.16 -10.77 8.06
C TYR A 111 -9.55 -11.72 9.19
N SER A 112 -8.61 -12.59 9.59
CA SER A 112 -8.83 -13.63 10.59
C SER A 112 -8.47 -13.21 12.02
N TYR A 113 -7.54 -12.26 12.18
CA TYR A 113 -6.99 -11.86 13.49
C TYR A 113 -7.18 -10.38 13.76
N ARG A 114 -7.54 -10.04 15.01
CA ARG A 114 -7.80 -8.65 15.47
C ARG A 114 -8.61 -7.87 14.43
N SER A 115 -9.60 -8.55 13.86
CA SER A 115 -10.35 -8.03 12.75
C SER A 115 -11.33 -6.97 13.22
N LEU A 116 -11.48 -5.93 12.42
CA LEU A 116 -12.41 -4.84 12.63
C LEU A 116 -13.60 -5.01 11.68
N LEU A 117 -14.78 -4.59 12.16
CA LEU A 117 -16.02 -4.48 11.38
C LEU A 117 -16.27 -5.67 10.44
N ARG A 118 -16.52 -6.85 11.03
CA ARG A 118 -16.83 -8.11 10.32
C ARG A 118 -15.72 -8.67 9.43
N GLY A 119 -14.45 -8.35 9.70
CA GLY A 119 -13.33 -8.88 8.91
C GLY A 119 -12.89 -8.00 7.75
N TYR A 120 -13.34 -6.74 7.70
CA TYR A 120 -13.02 -5.81 6.61
C TYR A 120 -11.61 -5.22 6.70
N THR A 121 -11.03 -5.16 7.88
CA THR A 121 -9.63 -4.78 8.08
C THR A 121 -9.15 -5.42 9.40
N SER A 122 -7.90 -5.18 9.77
CA SER A 122 -7.31 -5.62 11.03
C SER A 122 -6.49 -4.50 11.67
N GLU A 123 -6.49 -4.43 12.99
CA GLU A 123 -5.56 -3.59 13.75
C GLU A 123 -4.09 -3.89 13.40
N LEU A 124 -3.82 -5.12 12.96
CA LEU A 124 -2.48 -5.56 12.57
C LEU A 124 -1.98 -4.90 11.27
N ASN A 125 -2.88 -4.33 10.47
CA ASN A 125 -2.51 -3.67 9.20
C ASN A 125 -1.92 -2.27 9.40
N PHE A 126 -2.00 -1.70 10.60
CA PHE A 126 -1.43 -0.40 10.89
C PHE A 126 0.06 -0.33 10.47
N PHE A 127 0.87 -1.33 10.83
CA PHE A 127 2.29 -1.35 10.48
C PHE A 127 2.54 -1.57 8.99
N PRO A 128 1.95 -2.59 8.32
CA PRO A 128 2.05 -2.74 6.88
C PRO A 128 1.72 -1.47 6.09
N TRP A 129 0.64 -0.76 6.46
CA TRP A 129 0.27 0.49 5.79
C TRP A 129 1.30 1.60 5.99
N ALA A 130 1.74 1.80 7.23
CA ALA A 130 2.72 2.84 7.54
C ALA A 130 4.07 2.59 6.84
N VAL A 131 4.49 1.31 6.74
CA VAL A 131 5.71 0.91 6.03
C VAL A 131 5.54 1.04 4.51
N GLY A 132 4.38 0.65 3.98
CA GLY A 132 4.02 0.83 2.58
C GLY A 132 4.07 2.30 2.16
N ALA A 133 3.68 3.23 3.04
CA ALA A 133 3.79 4.65 2.77
C ALA A 133 5.23 5.13 2.59
N PHE A 134 6.18 4.61 3.37
CA PHE A 134 7.59 4.93 3.14
C PHE A 134 8.11 4.37 1.84
N LEU A 135 7.68 3.17 1.45
CA LEU A 135 8.01 2.63 0.14
C LEU A 135 7.48 3.52 -0.97
N PHE A 136 6.20 3.92 -0.92
CA PHE A 136 5.65 4.83 -1.93
C PHE A 136 6.31 6.20 -1.94
N HIS A 137 6.61 6.76 -0.77
CA HIS A 137 7.36 8.01 -0.67
C HIS A 137 8.74 7.86 -1.33
N ALA A 138 9.52 6.84 -0.96
CA ALA A 138 10.83 6.58 -1.56
C ALA A 138 10.73 6.35 -3.07
N THR A 139 9.74 5.57 -3.53
CA THR A 139 9.44 5.34 -4.94
C THR A 139 9.15 6.65 -5.68
N ALA A 140 8.34 7.54 -5.11
CA ALA A 140 8.04 8.84 -5.69
C ALA A 140 9.27 9.74 -5.79
N MET A 141 10.15 9.70 -4.77
CA MET A 141 11.40 10.45 -4.79
C MET A 141 12.38 9.92 -5.82
N LEU A 142 12.47 8.60 -6.02
CA LEU A 142 13.27 7.99 -7.08
C LEU A 142 12.74 8.31 -8.48
N TYR A 143 11.41 8.34 -8.63
CA TYR A 143 10.78 8.78 -9.87
C TYR A 143 11.01 10.27 -10.12
N GLY A 144 11.07 11.08 -9.05
CA GLY A 144 11.23 12.53 -9.08
C GLY A 144 12.66 13.04 -8.90
N SER A 145 13.70 12.20 -8.88
CA SER A 145 15.10 12.64 -8.69
C SER A 145 15.67 13.41 -9.89
N GLU A 146 14.97 13.42 -11.03
CA GLU A 146 15.17 14.38 -12.13
C GLU A 146 14.11 15.49 -12.19
N ALA A 147 13.09 15.47 -11.32
CA ALA A 147 12.14 16.57 -11.26
C ALA A 147 12.89 17.77 -10.67
N PRO A 148 13.05 18.86 -11.45
CA PRO A 148 13.86 19.98 -11.03
C PRO A 148 13.35 20.47 -9.68
N ARG A 149 14.24 21.02 -8.85
CA ARG A 149 13.94 21.73 -7.58
C ARG A 149 12.88 22.85 -7.71
N SER A 150 12.33 23.02 -8.90
CA SER A 150 11.13 23.76 -9.27
C SER A 150 9.92 22.85 -9.58
N LEU A 151 9.70 21.72 -8.90
CA LEU A 151 8.32 21.28 -8.65
C LEU A 151 7.74 22.35 -7.73
N PRO A 152 7.14 23.40 -8.29
CA PRO A 152 7.10 24.69 -7.64
C PRO A 152 6.06 24.62 -6.56
N GLN A 153 6.42 24.24 -5.32
CA GLN A 153 5.45 23.91 -4.26
C GLN A 153 4.17 23.39 -4.92
N LEU A 154 4.31 22.32 -5.74
CA LEU A 154 3.25 21.80 -6.62
C LEU A 154 1.96 22.01 -5.87
N GLN A 155 0.98 22.72 -6.44
CA GLN A 155 -0.32 22.97 -5.81
C GLN A 155 -0.95 21.61 -5.48
N LEU A 156 -0.47 20.95 -4.41
CA LEU A 156 -0.79 19.58 -4.04
C LEU A 156 -2.28 19.50 -3.79
N SER A 157 -2.87 20.64 -3.40
CA SER A 157 -4.29 20.88 -3.28
C SER A 157 -5.08 20.40 -4.50
N GLU A 158 -4.72 20.73 -5.74
CA GLU A 158 -5.57 20.38 -6.89
C GLU A 158 -5.53 18.87 -7.22
N PRO A 159 -4.37 18.21 -7.44
CA PRO A 159 -4.30 16.77 -7.63
C PRO A 159 -4.84 15.97 -6.42
N LEU A 160 -4.64 16.46 -5.19
CA LEU A 160 -5.20 15.85 -3.98
C LEU A 160 -6.73 15.95 -3.98
N ILE A 161 -7.29 17.13 -4.24
CA ILE A 161 -8.74 17.33 -4.31
C ILE A 161 -9.35 16.45 -5.41
N LEU A 162 -8.75 16.42 -6.60
CA LEU A 162 -9.18 15.54 -7.69
C LEU A 162 -9.15 14.07 -7.27
N SER A 163 -8.11 13.65 -6.55
CA SER A 163 -7.97 12.27 -6.09
C SER A 163 -8.95 11.93 -4.97
N LEU A 164 -9.16 12.82 -3.99
CA LEU A 164 -10.09 12.65 -2.88
C LEU A 164 -11.56 12.69 -3.35
N LEU A 165 -11.93 13.68 -4.16
CA LEU A 165 -13.29 13.82 -4.68
C LEU A 165 -13.57 12.76 -5.75
N GLY A 166 -12.65 12.54 -6.70
CA GLY A 166 -12.86 11.54 -7.74
C GLY A 166 -12.77 10.11 -7.21
N GLY A 167 -11.82 9.83 -6.31
CA GLY A 167 -11.55 8.50 -5.78
C GLY A 167 -12.46 8.14 -4.62
N SER A 168 -12.40 8.86 -3.50
CA SER A 168 -13.13 8.48 -2.28
C SER A 168 -14.62 8.80 -2.36
N VAL A 169 -14.99 9.99 -2.83
CA VAL A 169 -16.42 10.35 -3.00
C VAL A 169 -17.02 9.56 -4.16
N GLY A 170 -16.27 9.39 -5.25
CA GLY A 170 -16.64 8.50 -6.34
C GLY A 170 -16.89 7.07 -5.86
N LEU A 171 -15.94 6.41 -5.19
CA LEU A 171 -16.12 5.04 -4.69
C LEU A 171 -17.28 4.87 -3.71
N LEU A 172 -17.65 5.92 -2.95
CA LEU A 172 -18.78 5.89 -2.02
C LEU A 172 -20.13 6.18 -2.70
N LEU A 173 -20.20 7.15 -3.61
CA LEU A 173 -21.46 7.58 -4.24
C LEU A 173 -21.79 6.83 -5.54
N TRP A 174 -20.77 6.44 -6.30
CA TRP A 174 -20.88 5.66 -7.53
C TRP A 174 -21.69 4.38 -7.37
N PRO A 175 -21.50 3.57 -6.31
CA PRO A 175 -22.39 2.45 -6.05
C PRO A 175 -23.84 2.87 -5.90
N PHE A 176 -24.18 3.96 -5.21
CA PHE A 176 -25.57 4.39 -5.06
C PHE A 176 -26.23 4.82 -6.37
N ALA A 177 -25.45 5.42 -7.29
CA ALA A 177 -25.91 5.73 -8.63
C ALA A 177 -26.24 4.47 -9.45
N PHE A 178 -25.53 3.36 -9.19
CA PHE A 178 -25.71 2.08 -9.88
C PHE A 178 -26.67 1.11 -9.14
N LEU A 179 -26.87 1.30 -7.83
CA LEU A 179 -27.68 0.48 -6.92
C LEU A 179 -29.19 0.67 -7.07
N ARG A 180 -29.67 1.52 -7.99
CA ARG A 180 -31.03 1.37 -8.51
C ARG A 180 -31.20 0.05 -9.30
N ALA A 181 -30.11 -0.61 -9.69
CA ALA A 181 -30.12 -1.97 -10.19
C ALA A 181 -29.94 -2.96 -9.03
N SER A 182 -31.04 -3.57 -8.62
CA SER A 182 -31.14 -4.67 -7.67
C SER A 182 -30.02 -5.72 -7.81
N HIS A 183 -29.58 -6.26 -6.67
CA HIS A 183 -28.67 -7.40 -6.47
C HIS A 183 -27.16 -7.11 -6.33
N ARG A 184 -26.69 -7.19 -5.07
CA ARG A 184 -25.34 -7.66 -4.73
C ARG A 184 -25.09 -8.93 -5.53
N GLY A 185 -24.23 -8.86 -6.54
CA GLY A 185 -24.07 -9.95 -7.49
C GLY A 185 -22.81 -10.75 -7.26
N HIS A 186 -22.70 -11.84 -8.02
CA HIS A 186 -21.46 -12.56 -8.19
C HIS A 186 -20.39 -11.65 -8.81
N PHE A 187 -19.14 -11.93 -8.46
CA PHE A 187 -18.01 -11.24 -9.07
C PHE A 187 -17.96 -11.51 -10.57
N THR A 188 -17.86 -10.45 -11.36
CA THR A 188 -17.56 -10.52 -12.79
C THR A 188 -16.55 -9.43 -13.13
N VAL A 189 -15.72 -9.67 -14.16
CA VAL A 189 -14.73 -8.68 -14.61
C VAL A 189 -15.40 -7.35 -14.95
N TRP A 190 -16.57 -7.37 -15.60
CA TRP A 190 -17.32 -6.15 -15.91
C TRP A 190 -17.73 -5.35 -14.66
N ARG A 191 -18.28 -6.02 -13.63
CA ARG A 191 -18.62 -5.36 -12.36
C ARG A 191 -17.38 -4.82 -11.65
N PHE A 192 -16.25 -5.51 -11.75
CA PHE A 192 -14.98 -5.03 -11.23
C PHE A 192 -14.50 -3.77 -11.97
N MET A 193 -14.57 -3.75 -13.31
CA MET A 193 -14.25 -2.55 -14.11
C MET A 193 -15.16 -1.36 -13.74
N LEU A 194 -16.46 -1.61 -13.51
CA LEU A 194 -17.38 -0.60 -13.02
C LEU A 194 -17.01 -0.09 -11.62
N PHE A 195 -16.63 -0.99 -10.71
CA PHE A 195 -16.14 -0.61 -9.37
C PHE A 195 -14.87 0.26 -9.46
N CYS A 196 -13.97 -0.05 -10.39
CA CYS A 196 -12.77 0.74 -10.65
C CYS A 196 -13.02 2.03 -11.45
N GLY A 197 -14.25 2.27 -11.94
CA GLY A 197 -14.63 3.44 -12.74
C GLY A 197 -14.19 4.78 -12.12
N PRO A 198 -14.47 5.05 -10.83
CA PRO A 198 -13.99 6.26 -10.15
C PRO A 198 -12.46 6.42 -10.16
N ILE A 199 -11.73 5.32 -9.96
CA ILE A 199 -10.25 5.30 -9.97
C ILE A 199 -9.74 5.64 -11.38
N ALA A 200 -10.34 5.04 -12.41
CA ALA A 200 -10.02 5.35 -13.81
C ALA A 200 -10.35 6.80 -14.15
N GLY A 201 -11.47 7.33 -13.64
CA GLY A 201 -11.85 8.74 -13.78
C GLY A 201 -10.81 9.69 -13.18
N VAL A 202 -10.29 9.39 -11.98
CA VAL A 202 -9.16 10.13 -11.37
C VAL A 202 -7.93 10.05 -12.27
N ALA A 203 -7.57 8.85 -12.75
CA ALA A 203 -6.41 8.67 -13.62
C ALA A 203 -6.53 9.50 -14.91
N VAL A 204 -7.71 9.53 -15.55
CA VAL A 204 -7.96 10.35 -16.75
C VAL A 204 -7.90 11.84 -16.44
N ALA A 205 -8.51 12.29 -15.34
CA ALA A 205 -8.46 13.68 -14.91
C ALA A 205 -7.02 14.13 -14.65
N LEU A 206 -6.24 13.33 -13.93
CA LEU A 206 -4.81 13.56 -13.70
C LEU A 206 -4.01 13.49 -15.00
N ALA A 207 -4.29 12.56 -15.92
CA ALA A 207 -3.60 12.48 -17.21
C ALA A 207 -3.73 13.77 -18.03
N SER A 208 -4.92 14.37 -18.00
CA SER A 208 -5.22 15.57 -18.80
C SER A 208 -4.48 16.83 -18.34
N ARG A 209 -4.14 16.94 -17.05
CA ARG A 209 -3.51 18.14 -16.45
C ARG A 209 -2.10 17.91 -15.92
N TYR A 210 -1.84 16.70 -15.42
CA TYR A 210 -0.62 16.31 -14.72
C TYR A 210 -0.20 14.88 -15.11
N PRO A 211 0.21 14.65 -16.38
CA PRO A 211 0.44 13.29 -16.92
C PRO A 211 1.48 12.47 -16.15
N ARG A 212 2.41 13.12 -15.43
CA ARG A 212 3.37 12.45 -14.54
C ARG A 212 2.71 11.62 -13.43
N TYR A 213 1.54 12.03 -12.94
CA TYR A 213 0.84 11.30 -11.88
C TYR A 213 0.29 9.95 -12.36
N VAL A 214 0.03 9.77 -13.66
CA VAL A 214 -0.40 8.47 -14.20
C VAL A 214 0.74 7.45 -14.12
N TRP A 215 1.95 7.85 -14.48
CA TRP A 215 3.13 7.00 -14.32
C TRP A 215 3.40 6.67 -12.87
N LEU A 216 3.22 7.65 -11.99
CA LEU A 216 3.36 7.46 -10.55
C LEU A 216 2.31 6.48 -10.00
N MET A 217 1.05 6.58 -10.43
CA MET A 217 0.00 5.61 -10.11
C MET A 217 0.36 4.20 -10.55
N LEU A 218 0.83 4.02 -11.78
CA LEU A 218 1.25 2.72 -12.29
C LEU A 218 2.40 2.13 -11.46
N LEU A 219 3.38 2.97 -11.11
CA LEU A 219 4.51 2.56 -10.29
C LEU A 219 4.05 2.16 -8.87
N PHE A 220 3.15 2.94 -8.27
CA PHE A 220 2.56 2.59 -6.97
C PHE A 220 1.75 1.30 -7.01
N SER A 221 1.00 1.05 -8.08
CA SER A 221 0.31 -0.23 -8.27
C SER A 221 1.29 -1.41 -8.26
N VAL A 222 2.38 -1.32 -9.02
CA VAL A 222 3.40 -2.38 -9.09
C VAL A 222 4.08 -2.58 -7.74
N VAL A 223 4.53 -1.50 -7.10
CA VAL A 223 5.23 -1.55 -5.80
C VAL A 223 4.30 -2.07 -4.71
N GLY A 224 3.06 -1.58 -4.65
CA GLY A 224 2.08 -1.98 -3.65
C GLY A 224 1.71 -3.45 -3.80
N PHE A 225 1.41 -3.88 -5.02
CA PHE A 225 1.11 -5.28 -5.34
C PHE A 225 2.29 -6.22 -5.01
N ALA A 226 3.51 -5.86 -5.40
CA ALA A 226 4.69 -6.67 -5.10
C ALA A 226 4.95 -6.76 -3.59
N THR A 227 4.78 -5.64 -2.87
CA THR A 227 4.93 -5.59 -1.41
C THR A 227 3.88 -6.43 -0.71
N GLU A 228 2.62 -6.32 -1.12
CA GLU A 228 1.50 -7.13 -0.62
C GLU A 228 1.75 -8.62 -0.81
N TYR A 229 2.18 -9.03 -2.02
CA TYR A 229 2.52 -10.42 -2.31
C TYR A 229 3.65 -10.94 -1.43
N LEU A 230 4.76 -10.19 -1.34
CA LEU A 230 5.90 -10.58 -0.49
C LEU A 230 5.49 -10.64 0.98
N TYR A 231 4.71 -9.67 1.44
CA TYR A 231 4.20 -9.64 2.80
C TYR A 231 3.31 -10.85 3.09
N GLY A 232 2.35 -11.16 2.22
CA GLY A 232 1.50 -12.34 2.33
C GLY A 232 2.29 -13.64 2.41
N ARG A 233 3.28 -13.82 1.52
CA ARG A 233 4.20 -14.97 1.52
C ARG A 233 5.00 -15.10 2.80
N ILE A 234 5.54 -13.99 3.30
CA ILE A 234 6.34 -14.02 4.53
C ILE A 234 5.45 -14.39 5.73
N MET A 235 4.25 -13.81 5.80
CA MET A 235 3.31 -14.12 6.87
C MET A 235 2.87 -15.59 6.82
N SER A 236 2.65 -16.16 5.63
CA SER A 236 2.32 -17.59 5.50
C SER A 236 3.48 -18.52 5.87
N LEU A 237 4.73 -18.07 5.72
CA LEU A 237 5.90 -18.83 6.16
C LEU A 237 6.03 -18.86 7.69
N PHE A 238 5.78 -17.74 8.36
CA PHE A 238 5.93 -17.64 9.82
C PHE A 238 4.71 -18.06 10.61
N PHE A 239 3.54 -18.04 9.99
CA PHE A 239 2.28 -18.33 10.65
C PHE A 239 1.54 -19.41 9.88
N ALA A 240 1.22 -20.52 10.57
CA ALA A 240 0.46 -21.64 10.00
C ALA A 240 -0.94 -21.26 9.45
N ARG A 241 -1.42 -20.04 9.68
CA ARG A 241 -2.67 -19.49 9.13
C ARG A 241 -2.46 -18.09 8.59
N GLY A 242 -3.06 -17.79 7.44
CA GLY A 242 -3.04 -16.47 6.83
C GLY A 242 -3.68 -15.40 7.72
N LEU A 243 -3.06 -14.21 7.75
CA LEU A 243 -3.60 -13.03 8.43
C LEU A 243 -4.89 -12.53 7.77
N TRP A 244 -4.92 -12.63 6.44
CA TRP A 244 -6.07 -12.37 5.60
C TRP A 244 -6.11 -13.36 4.43
N GLU A 245 -7.25 -13.42 3.76
CA GLU A 245 -7.43 -14.17 2.53
C GLU A 245 -8.16 -13.31 1.52
N TYR A 246 -7.62 -13.14 0.31
CA TYR A 246 -8.37 -12.56 -0.81
C TYR A 246 -9.43 -13.52 -1.29
N ASN A 247 -10.60 -13.04 -1.70
CA ASN A 247 -11.68 -13.93 -2.17
C ASN A 247 -11.84 -13.94 -3.70
N HIS A 248 -11.19 -13.03 -4.42
CA HIS A 248 -11.37 -12.85 -5.87
C HIS A 248 -10.01 -12.78 -6.55
N LEU A 249 -9.89 -13.34 -7.77
CA LEU A 249 -8.67 -13.35 -8.60
C LEU A 249 -7.39 -13.56 -7.79
N LYS A 250 -7.45 -14.56 -6.88
CA LYS A 250 -6.37 -14.88 -5.94
C LYS A 250 -5.11 -15.30 -6.68
N ILE A 251 -3.97 -14.93 -6.12
CA ILE A 251 -2.66 -15.34 -6.60
C ILE A 251 -2.01 -16.16 -5.49
N ASP A 252 -1.44 -17.30 -5.87
CA ASP A 252 -0.68 -18.19 -4.97
C ASP A 252 -1.43 -18.49 -3.66
N GLY A 253 -2.61 -19.11 -3.75
CA GLY A 253 -3.40 -19.44 -2.57
C GLY A 253 -4.06 -18.25 -1.85
N GLY A 254 -3.98 -17.04 -2.40
CA GLY A 254 -4.61 -15.85 -1.82
C GLY A 254 -3.67 -14.96 -1.01
N HIS A 255 -2.36 -15.02 -1.25
CA HIS A 255 -1.38 -14.08 -0.69
C HIS A 255 -1.46 -12.69 -1.32
N SER A 256 -1.92 -12.60 -2.57
CA SER A 256 -2.25 -11.33 -3.24
C SER A 256 -3.44 -11.56 -4.20
N SER A 257 -3.91 -10.48 -4.83
CA SER A 257 -4.98 -10.54 -5.82
C SER A 257 -4.81 -9.47 -6.90
N PHE A 258 -5.13 -9.82 -8.14
CA PHE A 258 -5.16 -8.83 -9.22
C PHE A 258 -6.16 -7.68 -8.99
N VAL A 259 -7.17 -7.89 -8.12
CA VAL A 259 -8.17 -6.86 -7.82
C VAL A 259 -7.60 -5.69 -7.01
N THR A 260 -6.43 -5.86 -6.37
CA THR A 260 -5.81 -4.82 -5.55
C THR A 260 -4.98 -3.84 -6.38
N PHE A 261 -4.63 -4.18 -7.63
CA PHE A 261 -3.78 -3.34 -8.47
C PHE A 261 -4.30 -1.90 -8.65
N PRO A 262 -5.58 -1.66 -8.97
CA PRO A 262 -6.12 -0.30 -9.06
C PRO A 262 -6.22 0.39 -7.69
N LEU A 263 -6.42 -0.38 -6.61
CA LEU A 263 -6.49 0.14 -5.25
C LEU A 263 -5.12 0.66 -4.78
N TRP A 264 -4.05 -0.07 -5.09
CA TRP A 264 -2.67 0.35 -4.82
C TRP A 264 -2.28 1.62 -5.58
N ALA A 265 -2.80 1.81 -6.80
CA ALA A 265 -2.60 3.05 -7.57
C ALA A 265 -3.08 4.27 -6.79
N LEU A 266 -4.31 4.19 -6.26
CA LEU A 266 -4.96 5.26 -5.53
C LEU A 266 -4.38 5.41 -4.11
N GLY A 267 -4.15 4.30 -3.42
CA GLY A 267 -3.56 4.30 -2.08
C GLY A 267 -2.16 4.91 -2.06
N GLY A 268 -1.33 4.57 -3.06
CA GLY A 268 -0.01 5.18 -3.21
C GLY A 268 -0.07 6.68 -3.47
N LEU A 269 -1.00 7.16 -4.29
CA LEU A 269 -1.22 8.60 -4.48
C LEU A 269 -1.60 9.30 -3.18
N TYR A 270 -2.51 8.72 -2.40
CA TYR A 270 -2.89 9.31 -1.11
C TYR A 270 -1.71 9.39 -0.16
N PHE A 271 -0.88 8.34 -0.09
CA PHE A 271 0.31 8.34 0.78
C PHE A 271 1.36 9.34 0.31
N PHE A 272 1.52 9.50 -1.00
CA PHE A 272 2.36 10.55 -1.58
C PHE A 272 1.85 11.96 -1.23
N PHE A 273 0.55 12.20 -1.27
CA PHE A 273 0.00 13.50 -0.87
C PHE A 273 0.13 13.75 0.64
N ILE A 274 -0.07 12.71 1.46
CA ILE A 274 0.16 12.81 2.91
C ILE A 274 1.62 13.12 3.20
N SER A 275 2.58 12.51 2.49
CA SER A 275 4.00 12.85 2.65
C SER A 275 4.27 14.33 2.35
N GLY A 276 3.72 14.85 1.25
CA GLY A 276 3.81 16.27 0.93
C GLY A 276 3.14 17.18 1.97
N TRP A 277 2.00 16.77 2.54
CA TRP A 277 1.29 17.54 3.57
C TRP A 277 2.07 17.62 4.89
N VAL A 278 2.75 16.55 5.29
CA VAL A 278 3.65 16.58 6.46
C VAL A 278 5.00 17.26 6.14
N GLY A 279 5.18 17.73 4.90
CA GLY A 279 6.34 18.49 4.46
C GLY A 279 7.55 17.65 4.06
N LEU A 280 7.36 16.39 3.66
CA LEU A 280 8.41 15.49 3.18
C LEU A 280 8.52 15.50 1.65
#